data_AF-A0AAV2RLX8-F1
#
_entry.id   AF-A0AAV2RLX8-F1
#
_cell.length_a   1.000
_cell.length_b   1.000
_cell.length_c   1.000
_cell.angle_alpha   90.00
_cell.angle_beta   90.00
_cell.angle_gamma   90.00
#
_symmetry.space_group_name_H-M   'P 1'
#
loop_
_entity.id
_entity.type
_entity.pdbx_description
1 polymer ?
#
loop_
_entity_poly.entity_id
_entity_poly.type
_entity_poly.pdbx_seq_one_letter_code
_entity_poly.pdbx_strand_id
1 'polypeptide(L)'
;MLRTVSVSLQDVCASALALNPDSTQVVIAGRHVFKIFSIEEDELVEKANLRPNKNLNLNFSCNDVVWNPIEESVLATAATNGAVVTWNLNRANRSKQDCVFNDHKRTVHK
;
A
#
# COMPACT_ATOMS: atom_id res chain seq x y z
N MET A 1 -25.55 -7.79 12.20
CA MET A 1 -24.74 -7.13 13.24
C MET A 1 -23.54 -6.52 12.54
N LEU A 2 -23.36 -5.20 12.61
CA LEU A 2 -22.15 -4.55 12.09
C LEU A 2 -21.02 -4.80 13.09
N ARG A 3 -19.86 -5.28 12.61
CA ARG A 3 -18.64 -5.47 13.41
C ARG A 3 -17.62 -4.42 12.99
N THR A 4 -16.79 -4.01 13.96
CA THR A 4 -15.70 -3.06 13.76
C THR A 4 -14.41 -3.68 14.27
N VAL A 5 -13.41 -3.78 13.40
CA VAL A 5 -12.03 -4.13 13.76
C VAL A 5 -11.14 -2.90 13.58
N SER A 6 -10.05 -2.81 14.34
CA SER A 6 -9.14 -1.65 14.28
C SER A 6 -7.70 -2.07 14.47
N VAL A 7 -6.78 -1.34 13.84
CA VAL A 7 -5.33 -1.52 14.01
C VAL A 7 -4.68 -0.17 14.30
N SER A 8 -3.76 -0.12 15.26
CA SER A 8 -2.95 1.06 15.55
C SER A 8 -1.62 0.98 14.82
N LEU A 9 -1.27 2.04 14.06
CA LEU A 9 -0.07 2.08 13.24
C LEU A 9 1.15 2.70 13.93
N GLN A 10 1.12 2.89 15.27
CA GLN A 10 2.25 3.41 16.08
C GLN A 10 2.77 4.79 15.62
N ASP A 11 1.94 5.84 15.75
CA ASP A 11 2.29 7.24 15.41
C ASP A 11 2.61 7.51 13.93
N VAL A 12 2.05 6.69 13.04
CA VAL A 12 2.23 6.80 11.60
C VAL A 12 0.94 7.20 10.91
N CYS A 13 0.99 8.20 10.02
CA CYS A 13 -0.17 8.62 9.24
C CYS A 13 -0.43 7.67 8.07
N ALA A 14 -1.66 7.14 8.00
CA ALA A 14 -2.22 6.56 6.79
C ALA A 14 -2.82 7.68 5.93
N SER A 15 -2.56 7.62 4.62
CA SER A 15 -3.10 8.57 3.64
C SER A 15 -4.18 7.93 2.78
N ALA A 16 -4.07 6.63 2.52
CA ALA A 16 -5.02 5.87 1.72
C ALA A 16 -5.07 4.41 2.15
N LEU A 17 -6.17 3.75 1.79
CA LEU A 17 -6.37 2.33 1.94
C LEU A 17 -7.16 1.78 0.75
N ALA A 18 -6.95 0.52 0.42
CA ALA A 18 -7.72 -0.18 -0.61
C ALA A 18 -7.93 -1.65 -0.22
N LEU A 19 -9.09 -2.19 -0.57
CA LEU A 19 -9.38 -3.62 -0.47
C LEU A 19 -8.82 -4.36 -1.67
N ASN A 20 -8.42 -5.61 -1.47
CA ASN A 20 -8.20 -6.54 -2.56
C ASN A 20 -9.55 -6.95 -3.21
N PRO A 21 -9.55 -7.61 -4.38
CA PRO A 21 -10.78 -7.89 -5.14
C PRO A 21 -11.84 -8.70 -4.39
N ASP A 22 -11.43 -9.62 -3.51
CA ASP A 22 -12.33 -10.45 -2.72
C ASP A 22 -12.70 -9.84 -1.34
N SER A 23 -12.16 -8.66 -1.03
CA SER A 23 -12.34 -7.96 0.26
C SER A 23 -11.88 -8.75 1.49
N THR A 24 -10.93 -9.66 1.34
CA THR A 24 -10.30 -10.40 2.45
C THR A 24 -9.04 -9.71 2.98
N GLN A 25 -8.48 -8.75 2.24
CA GLN A 25 -7.28 -8.02 2.62
C GLN A 25 -7.45 -6.53 2.38
N VAL A 26 -6.76 -5.73 3.21
CA VAL A 26 -6.65 -4.29 3.06
C VAL A 26 -5.18 -3.88 3.01
N VAL A 27 -4.84 -3.10 1.99
CA VAL A 27 -3.57 -2.39 1.95
C VAL A 27 -3.75 -1.00 2.54
N ILE A 28 -2.82 -0.60 3.40
CA ILE A 28 -2.76 0.74 4.00
C ILE A 28 -1.45 1.39 3.58
N ALA A 29 -1.55 2.57 2.98
CA ALA A 29 -0.41 3.33 2.47
C ALA A 29 -0.40 4.77 2.99
N GLY A 30 0.78 5.35 3.08
CA GLY A 30 1.01 6.73 3.48
C GLY A 30 2.48 7.09 3.36
N ARG A 31 2.86 8.26 3.90
CA ARG A 31 4.26 8.71 3.90
C ARG A 31 5.21 7.72 4.60
N HIS A 32 4.70 7.10 5.67
CA HIS A 32 5.53 6.30 6.57
C HIS A 32 5.04 4.86 6.76
N VAL A 33 3.87 4.51 6.22
CA VAL A 33 3.27 3.17 6.28
C VAL A 33 3.06 2.65 4.87
N PHE A 34 3.35 1.37 4.65
CA PHE A 34 2.91 0.64 3.47
C PHE A 34 2.79 -0.84 3.83
N LYS A 35 1.61 -1.23 4.31
CA LYS A 35 1.37 -2.54 4.91
C LYS A 35 0.12 -3.19 4.35
N ILE A 36 0.10 -4.51 4.33
CA ILE A 36 -1.05 -5.33 3.97
C ILE A 36 -1.52 -6.07 5.21
N PHE A 37 -2.81 -6.00 5.48
CA PHE A 37 -3.48 -6.73 6.55
C PHE A 37 -4.52 -7.67 5.96
N SER A 38 -4.60 -8.88 6.51
CA SER A 38 -5.74 -9.77 6.32
C SER A 38 -6.86 -9.35 7.26
N ILE A 39 -8.09 -9.43 6.76
CA ILE A 39 -9.31 -9.14 7.50
C ILE A 39 -9.82 -10.49 8.01
N GLU A 40 -9.48 -10.79 9.26
CA GLU A 40 -9.96 -11.99 9.96
C GLU A 40 -11.22 -11.67 10.78
N GLU A 41 -11.79 -12.66 11.46
CA GLU A 41 -13.08 -12.51 12.15
C GLU A 41 -13.09 -11.42 13.24
N ASP A 42 -12.00 -11.34 14.03
CA ASP A 42 -11.91 -10.47 15.20
C ASP A 42 -10.73 -9.47 15.14
N GLU A 43 -9.88 -9.58 14.11
CA GLU A 43 -8.66 -8.76 14.04
C GLU A 43 -8.16 -8.52 12.60
N LEU A 44 -7.27 -7.53 12.48
CA LEU A 44 -6.49 -7.27 11.27
C LEU A 44 -5.08 -7.84 11.46
N VAL A 45 -4.74 -8.88 10.72
CA VAL A 45 -3.43 -9.56 10.83
C VAL A 45 -2.47 -9.01 9.79
N GLU A 46 -1.36 -8.40 10.21
CA GLU A 46 -0.31 -7.92 9.29
C GLU A 46 0.29 -9.10 8.52
N LYS A 47 0.15 -9.09 7.18
CA LYS A 47 0.73 -10.11 6.29
C LYS A 47 2.03 -9.64 5.66
N ALA A 48 2.15 -8.35 5.36
CA ALA A 48 3.33 -7.81 4.70
C ALA A 48 3.56 -6.34 5.05
N ASN A 49 4.84 -5.97 5.10
CA ASN A 49 5.29 -4.58 5.13
C ASN A 49 6.16 -4.32 3.89
N LEU A 50 5.62 -3.55 2.95
CA LEU A 50 6.24 -3.29 1.66
C LEU A 50 7.27 -2.16 1.70
N ARG A 51 7.49 -1.54 2.87
CA ARG A 51 8.47 -0.47 3.05
C ARG A 51 9.76 -1.01 3.69
N PRO A 52 10.80 -1.35 2.90
CA PRO A 52 12.05 -1.90 3.42
C PRO A 52 12.90 -0.83 4.11
N ASN A 53 12.88 -0.82 5.44
CA ASN A 53 13.67 0.05 6.33
C ASN A 53 13.51 1.56 6.06
N LYS A 54 14.13 2.42 6.87
CA LYS A 54 14.05 3.90 6.81
C LYS A 54 14.72 4.52 5.57
N ASN A 55 14.65 3.86 4.41
CA ASN A 55 15.15 4.44 3.16
C ASN A 55 14.28 5.64 2.76
N LEU A 56 14.92 6.77 2.50
CA LEU A 56 14.31 8.05 2.12
C LEU A 56 13.76 8.06 0.68
N ASN A 57 13.57 6.91 0.04
CA ASN A 57 13.06 6.85 -1.32
C ASN A 57 11.59 7.32 -1.34
N LEU A 58 11.36 8.45 -2.02
CA LEU A 58 10.06 9.11 -2.10
C LEU A 58 9.00 8.28 -2.83
N ASN A 59 9.39 7.26 -3.61
CA ASN A 59 8.45 6.32 -4.24
C ASN A 59 7.61 5.54 -3.22
N PHE A 60 8.06 5.46 -1.95
CA PHE A 60 7.31 4.86 -0.84
C PHE A 60 6.44 5.85 -0.08
N SER A 61 6.58 7.15 -0.35
CA SER A 61 5.75 8.19 0.24
C SER A 61 4.49 8.35 -0.60
N CYS A 62 3.44 7.61 -0.23
CA CYS A 62 2.25 7.46 -1.06
C CYS A 62 1.13 8.39 -0.57
N ASN A 63 0.45 9.05 -1.50
CA ASN A 63 -0.81 9.74 -1.22
C ASN A 63 -2.02 8.86 -1.48
N ASP A 64 -1.87 7.87 -2.36
CA ASP A 64 -2.93 6.99 -2.77
C ASP A 64 -2.42 5.59 -3.07
N VAL A 65 -3.30 4.60 -2.94
CA VAL A 65 -3.06 3.20 -3.23
C VAL A 65 -4.30 2.55 -3.83
N VAL A 66 -4.09 1.71 -4.83
CA VAL A 66 -5.13 0.87 -5.42
C VAL A 66 -4.63 -0.56 -5.54
N TRP A 67 -5.53 -1.50 -5.29
CA TRP A 67 -5.32 -2.90 -5.62
C TRP A 67 -5.74 -3.15 -7.06
N ASN A 68 -4.96 -3.94 -7.80
CA ASN A 68 -5.37 -4.38 -9.12
C ASN A 68 -6.64 -5.24 -9.01
N PRO A 69 -7.70 -4.95 -9.78
CA PRO A 69 -8.99 -5.64 -9.68
C PRO A 69 -9.00 -7.07 -10.26
N ILE A 70 -7.95 -7.45 -10.99
CA ILE A 70 -7.84 -8.75 -11.69
C ILE A 70 -6.68 -9.56 -11.12
N GLU A 71 -5.49 -8.95 -10.98
CA GLU A 71 -4.30 -9.62 -10.49
C GLU A 71 -4.01 -9.26 -9.03
N GLU A 72 -4.36 -10.15 -8.10
CA GLU A 72 -4.22 -9.90 -6.66
C GLU A 72 -2.76 -9.66 -6.21
N SER A 73 -1.77 -10.12 -6.96
CA SER A 73 -0.38 -9.82 -6.67
C SER A 73 0.05 -8.40 -6.99
N VAL A 74 -0.80 -7.57 -7.60
CA VAL A 74 -0.41 -6.25 -8.11
C VAL A 74 -1.11 -5.11 -7.37
N LEU A 75 -0.31 -4.13 -6.96
CA LEU A 75 -0.76 -2.86 -6.39
C LEU A 75 -0.21 -1.71 -7.23
N ALA A 76 -0.86 -0.54 -7.16
CA ALA A 76 -0.30 0.70 -7.66
C ALA A 76 -0.44 1.81 -6.62
N THR A 77 0.56 2.69 -6.55
CA THR A 77 0.54 3.88 -5.69
C THR A 77 0.86 5.14 -6.46
N ALA A 78 0.27 6.25 -6.00
CA ALA A 78 0.65 7.59 -6.41
C ALA A 78 1.58 8.20 -5.35
N ALA A 79 2.83 8.42 -5.71
CA ALA A 79 3.84 8.95 -4.81
C ALA A 79 3.82 10.48 -4.75
N THR A 80 4.28 11.05 -3.64
CA THR A 80 4.29 12.50 -3.42
C THR A 80 5.17 13.28 -4.42
N ASN A 81 6.15 12.60 -5.02
CA ASN A 81 7.07 13.16 -6.01
C ASN A 81 6.52 13.14 -7.46
N GLY A 82 5.28 12.70 -7.66
CA GLY A 82 4.67 12.58 -8.99
C GLY A 82 4.88 11.22 -9.66
N ALA A 83 5.64 10.31 -9.04
CA ALA A 83 5.79 8.96 -9.58
C ALA A 83 4.51 8.14 -9.40
N VAL A 84 4.18 7.36 -10.42
CA VAL A 84 3.24 6.23 -10.30
C VAL A 84 4.08 4.97 -10.17
N VAL A 85 3.81 4.14 -9.17
CA VAL A 85 4.63 2.97 -8.87
C VAL A 85 3.75 1.74 -8.84
N THR A 86 4.12 0.70 -9.57
CA THR A 86 3.49 -0.62 -9.45
C THR A 86 4.32 -1.50 -8.52
N TRP A 87 3.63 -2.37 -7.81
CA TRP A 87 4.21 -3.30 -6.85
C TRP A 87 3.69 -4.69 -7.14
N ASN A 88 4.58 -5.67 -7.19
CA ASN A 88 4.23 -7.07 -7.41
C ASN A 88 4.64 -7.89 -6.19
N LEU A 89 3.65 -8.41 -5.46
CA LEU A 89 3.80 -9.17 -4.22
C LEU A 89 4.56 -10.49 -4.43
N ASN A 90 4.57 -11.04 -5.65
CA ASN A 90 5.29 -12.25 -6.02
C ASN A 90 6.79 -12.02 -6.25
N ARG A 91 7.26 -10.77 -6.37
CA ARG A 91 8.70 -10.49 -6.53
C ARG A 91 9.48 -10.99 -5.32
N ALA A 92 10.60 -11.70 -5.54
CA ALA A 92 11.41 -12.23 -4.42
C ALA A 92 12.09 -11.13 -3.58
N ASN A 93 12.25 -9.92 -4.12
CA ASN A 93 12.88 -8.81 -3.42
C ASN A 93 11.97 -8.24 -2.30
N ARG A 94 12.58 -7.61 -1.29
CA ARG A 94 11.84 -7.10 -0.11
C ARG A 94 10.96 -5.87 -0.43
N SER A 95 11.35 -5.04 -1.40
CA SER A 95 10.58 -3.83 -1.75
C SER A 95 9.31 -4.12 -2.53
N LYS A 96 9.22 -5.27 -3.21
CA LYS A 96 8.15 -5.65 -4.14
C LYS A 96 7.91 -4.63 -5.27
N GLN A 97 8.74 -3.60 -5.40
CA GLN A 97 8.61 -2.58 -6.43
C GLN A 97 8.83 -3.22 -7.80
N ASP A 98 7.90 -2.96 -8.72
CA ASP A 98 7.85 -3.55 -10.05
C ASP A 98 8.30 -2.56 -11.12
N CYS A 99 7.50 -1.52 -11.36
CA CYS A 99 7.80 -0.43 -12.29
C CYS A 99 7.62 0.94 -11.62
N VAL A 100 8.36 1.94 -12.12
CA VAL A 100 8.25 3.35 -11.70
C VAL A 100 8.06 4.22 -12.94
N PHE A 101 6.96 4.95 -12.99
CA PHE A 101 6.59 5.88 -14.06
C PHE A 101 6.76 7.32 -13.53
N ASN A 102 7.59 8.13 -14.19
CA ASN A 102 8.01 9.47 -13.70
C ASN A 102 7.55 10.62 -14.62
N ASP A 103 6.47 10.42 -15.37
CA ASP A 103 6.01 11.36 -16.39
C ASP A 103 5.45 12.66 -15.80
N HIS A 104 4.99 12.63 -14.55
CA HIS A 104 4.39 13.79 -13.91
C HIS A 104 5.43 14.63 -13.14
N LYS A 105 5.44 15.94 -13.41
CA LYS A 105 6.29 16.93 -12.72
C LYS A 105 5.74 17.38 -11.36
N ARG A 106 4.56 16.90 -10.97
CA ARG A 106 3.85 17.25 -9.74
C ARG A 106 3.11 16.05 -9.19
N THR A 107 2.71 16.14 -7.93
CA THR A 107 2.01 15.09 -7.20
C THR A 107 0.73 14.62 -7.89
N VAL A 108 0.49 13.30 -7.86
CA VAL A 108 -0.66 12.59 -8.44
C VAL A 108 -1.59 12.13 -7.31
N HIS A 109 -2.91 12.16 -7.56
CA HIS A 109 -3.98 11.68 -6.69
C HIS A 109 -5.07 11.03 -7.56
N LYS A 110 -5.81 10.05 -7.05
CA LYS A 110 -7.00 9.49 -7.72
C LYS A 110 -8.27 10.27 -7.39
#